data_AF-F5YQ52-F1
#
_entry.id   AF-F5YQ52-F1
#
_cell.length_a   1.000
_cell.length_b   1.000
_cell.length_c   1.000
_cell.angle_alpha   90.00
_cell.angle_beta   90.00
_cell.angle_gamma   90.00
#
_symmetry.space_group_name_H-M   'P 1'
#
loop_
_entity.id
_entity.type
_entity.pdbx_description
1 polymer ?
#
loop_
_entity_poly.entity_id
_entity_poly.type
_entity_poly.pdbx_seq_one_letter_code
_entity_poly.pdbx_strand_id
1 'polypeptide(L)' 'MRTTLDLPETLVAEAMEITNISTKKGVIMTALENLIRAEKIKGIKDYAGKIDLGIDIEKMRKR' A
#
# COMPACT_ATOMS: atom_id res chain seq x y z
N MET A 1 19.99 2.94 9.80
CA MET A 1 20.50 4.32 9.70
C MET A 1 19.82 5.17 10.76
N ARG A 2 20.54 6.04 11.48
CA ARG A 2 19.96 7.02 12.42
C ARG A 2 19.95 8.36 11.70
N THR A 3 18.78 8.94 11.51
CA THR A 3 18.58 10.16 10.71
C THR A 3 17.74 11.12 11.52
N THR A 4 18.07 12.40 11.49
CA THR A 4 17.24 13.46 12.07
C THR A 4 16.32 13.96 10.98
N LEU A 5 15.01 13.92 11.21
CA LEU A 5 13.99 14.31 10.25
C LEU A 5 13.00 15.22 10.97
N ASP A 6 12.73 16.37 10.38
CA ASP A 6 11.74 17.31 10.91
C ASP A 6 10.37 16.92 10.35
N LEU A 7 9.47 16.49 11.24
CA LEU A 7 8.14 15.99 10.88
C LEU A 7 7.08 16.70 11.73
N PRO A 8 5.90 17.00 11.15
CA PRO A 8 4.79 17.54 11.93
C PRO A 8 4.38 16.54 13.02
N GLU A 9 4.45 16.97 14.28
CA GLU A 9 4.18 16.08 15.41
C GLU A 9 2.72 15.62 15.45
N THR A 10 1.80 16.48 14.99
CA THR A 10 0.37 16.18 14.85
C THR A 10 0.12 15.00 13.90
N LEU A 11 0.79 15.00 12.73
CA LEU A 11 0.65 13.94 11.73
C LEU A 11 1.20 12.60 12.25
N VAL A 12 2.32 12.64 12.97
CA VAL A 12 2.92 11.43 13.55
C VAL A 12 2.06 10.90 14.69
N ALA A 13 1.51 11.78 15.54
CA ALA A 13 0.62 11.39 16.63
C ALA A 13 -0.67 10.74 16.10
N GLU A 14 -1.31 11.35 15.10
CA GLU A 14 -2.51 10.80 14.47
C GLU A 14 -2.21 9.43 13.81
N ALA A 15 -1.09 9.31 13.11
CA ALA A 15 -0.67 8.03 12.54
C ALA A 15 -0.37 6.97 13.62
N MET A 16 0.22 7.36 14.75
CA MET A 16 0.46 6.46 15.89
C MET A 16 -0.86 5.98 16.51
N GLU A 17 -1.86 6.86 16.67
CA GLU A 17 -3.19 6.51 17.18
C GLU A 17 -3.93 5.56 16.23
N ILE A 18 -3.94 5.85 14.93
CA ILE A 18 -4.63 5.02 13.93
C ILE A 18 -3.98 3.64 13.80
N THR A 19 -2.65 3.57 13.83
CA THR A 19 -1.91 2.33 13.63
C THR A 19 -1.66 1.55 14.91
N ASN A 20 -1.94 2.12 16.09
CA ASN A 20 -1.60 1.59 17.40
C ASN A 20 -0.09 1.30 17.59
N ILE A 21 0.78 1.97 16.82
CA ILE A 21 2.22 1.78 16.91
C ILE A 21 2.80 2.74 17.94
N SER A 22 3.47 2.18 18.94
CA SER A 22 4.05 2.94 20.08
C SER A 22 5.29 3.76 19.75
N THR A 23 5.89 3.59 18.56
CA THR A 23 7.15 4.24 18.20
C THR A 23 7.03 5.08 16.92
N LYS A 24 7.54 6.32 16.97
CA LYS A 24 7.64 7.22 15.79
C LYS A 24 8.37 6.53 14.63
N LYS A 25 9.42 5.74 14.92
CA LYS A 25 10.16 4.96 13.92
C LYS A 25 9.31 3.86 13.29
N GLY A 26 8.53 3.14 14.09
CA GLY A 26 7.66 2.07 13.60
C GLY A 26 6.62 2.59 12.62
N VAL A 27 5.98 3.72 12.95
CA VAL A 27 5.01 4.38 12.06
C VAL A 27 5.64 4.74 10.72
N ILE A 28 6.84 5.34 10.73
CA ILE A 28 7.54 5.72 9.49
C ILE A 28 7.88 4.48 8.66
N MET A 29 8.34 3.39 9.28
CA MET A 29 8.63 2.14 8.57
C MET A 29 7.37 1.56 7.91
N THR A 30 6.27 1.47 8.65
CA THR A 30 4.98 0.97 8.14
C THR A 30 4.44 1.87 7.02
N ALA A 31 4.56 3.19 7.14
CA ALA A 31 4.15 4.12 6.10
C ALA A 31 4.93 3.90 4.79
N LEU A 32 6.26 3.74 4.87
CA LEU A 32 7.11 3.47 3.71
C LEU A 32 6.81 2.11 3.07
N GLU A 33 6.61 1.08 3.89
CA GLU A 33 6.26 -0.26 3.38
C GLU A 33 4.90 -0.25 2.67
N ASN A 34 3.91 0.45 3.23
CA ASN A 34 2.61 0.63 2.62
C ASN A 34 2.68 1.41 1.30
N LEU A 35 3.52 2.45 1.22
CA LEU A 35 3.73 3.21 -0.01
C LEU A 35 4.34 2.34 -1.10
N ILE A 36 5.38 1.56 -0.78
CA ILE A 36 5.99 0.63 -1.72
C ILE A 36 4.97 -0.44 -2.17
N ARG A 37 4.18 -0.96 -1.23
CA ARG A 37 3.14 -1.94 -1.53
C ARG A 37 2.06 -1.37 -2.45
N ALA A 38 1.62 -0.14 -2.20
CA ALA A 38 0.63 0.55 -3.02
C ALA A 38 1.14 0.77 -4.45
N GLU A 39 2.39 1.21 -4.62
CA GLU A 39 3.00 1.38 -5.95
C GLU A 39 3.21 0.05 -6.67
N LYS A 40 3.63 -1.01 -5.98
CA LYS A 40 3.72 -2.36 -6.57
C LYS A 40 2.36 -2.87 -7.06
N ILE A 41 1.29 -2.65 -6.27
CA ILE A 41 -0.07 -3.03 -6.66
C ILE A 41 -0.57 -2.17 -7.84
N LYS A 42 -0.18 -0.89 -7.90
CA LYS A 42 -0.48 -0.04 -9.04
C LYS A 42 0.16 -0.58 -10.33
N GLY A 43 1.40 -1.08 -10.25
CA GLY A 43 2.03 -1.80 -11.36
C GLY A 43 1.24 -3.04 -11.80
N ILE A 44 0.58 -3.75 -10.89
CA ILE A 44 -0.32 -4.88 -11.23
C ILE A 44 -1.55 -4.41 -12.02
N LYS A 45 -2.06 -3.19 -11.76
CA LYS A 45 -3.14 -2.62 -12.59
C LYS A 45 -2.71 -2.39 -14.04
N ASP A 46 -1.42 -2.16 -14.31
CA ASP A 46 -0.91 -2.06 -15.69
C ASP A 46 -0.89 -3.42 -16.43
N TYR A 47 -1.02 -4.53 -15.70
CA TYR A 47 -1.23 -5.87 -16.25
C TYR A 47 -2.72 -6.22 -16.40
N ALA A 48 -3.64 -5.40 -15.88
CA ALA A 48 -5.08 -5.60 -16.05
C ALA A 48 -5.44 -5.39 -17.54
N GLY A 49 -5.86 -6.47 -18.20
CA GLY A 49 -6.20 -6.48 -19.63
C GLY A 49 -5.07 -6.88 -20.59
N LYS A 50 -3.84 -7.07 -20.10
CA LYS A 50 -2.73 -7.66 -20.91
C LYS A 50 -2.56 -9.16 -20.71
N ILE A 51 -3.06 -9.69 -19.61
CA ILE A 51 -3.08 -11.13 -19.36
C ILE A 51 -4.31 -11.68 -20.07
N ASP A 52 -4.09 -12.34 -21.21
CA ASP A 52 -5.09 -13.21 -21.81
C ASP A 52 -5.29 -14.40 -20.87
N LEU A 53 -6.34 -14.34 -20.05
CA LEU A 53 -6.61 -15.38 -19.06
C LEU A 53 -7.07 -16.70 -19.72
N GLY A 54 -7.29 -16.74 -21.04
CA GLY A 54 -7.77 -17.96 -21.72
C GLY A 54 -9.13 -18.44 -21.20
N ILE A 55 -9.86 -17.56 -20.51
CA ILE A 55 -11.16 -17.84 -19.93
C ILE A 55 -12.21 -17.38 -20.92
N ASP A 56 -13.01 -18.34 -21.38
CA ASP A 56 -14.20 -18.06 -22.19
C ASP A 56 -15.30 -17.47 -21.29
N ILE A 57 -15.40 -16.14 -21.30
CA ILE A 57 -16.36 -15.36 -20.50
C ILE A 57 -17.80 -15.71 -20.89
N GLU A 58 -18.05 -16.18 -22.13
CA GLU A 58 -19.39 -16.60 -22.56
C GLU A 58 -19.80 -17.91 -21.90
N LYS A 59 -18.89 -18.88 -21.76
CA LYS A 59 -19.19 -20.13 -21.02
C LYS A 59 -19.48 -19.91 -19.55
N MET A 60 -18.86 -18.91 -18.92
CA MET A 60 -19.08 -18.62 -17.49
C MET A 60 -20.37 -17.83 -17.24
N ARG A 61 -20.84 -17.03 -18.21
CA ARG A 61 -22.16 -16.40 -18.14
C ARG A 61 -23.24 -17.38 -18.55
N LYS A 62 -23.73 -18.18 -17.60
CA LYS A 62 -25.09 -18.74 -17.68
C LYS A 62 -26.10 -17.59 -17.63
N ARG A 63 -26.45 -17.02 -18.78
CA ARG A 63 -27.70 -16.27 -18.95
C ARG A 63 -28.85 -17.25 -19.08
#